data_AF-A0A0N0UYD4-F1
#
_entry.id   AF-A0A0N0UYD4-F1
#
_cell.length_a   1.000
_cell.length_b   1.000
_cell.length_c   1.000
_cell.angle_alpha   90.00
_cell.angle_beta   90.00
_cell.angle_gamma   90.00
#
_symmetry.space_group_name_H-M   'P 1'
#
loop_
_entity.id
_entity.type
_entity.pdbx_description
1 polymer ?
#
loop_
_entity_poly.entity_id
_entity_poly.type
_entity_poly.pdbx_seq_one_letter_code
_entity_poly.pdbx_strand_id
1 'polypeptide(L)'
;MATQLGEIQLTSIENNTIKGVFKSIYEKNVYTAGKWFGVEMIKEGCYHKDIEHLPIAKITQDDIIEVIFETPNTVKTNFVVKVAPNIDLKDFESGTSDWDSYMLG
;
A
#
# COMPACT_ATOMS: atom_id res chain seq x y z
N MET A 1 9.38 15.51 9.43
CA MET A 1 8.23 14.59 9.39
C MET A 1 7.28 15.16 8.36
N ALA A 2 7.25 14.59 7.16
CA ALA A 2 6.41 15.09 6.07
C ALA A 2 5.05 14.40 6.16
N THR A 3 4.00 15.19 6.34
CA THR A 3 2.63 14.68 6.23
C THR A 3 2.31 14.49 4.76
N GLN A 4 1.90 13.28 4.38
CA GLN A 4 1.55 12.99 3.00
C GLN A 4 0.08 12.61 2.93
N LEU A 5 -0.67 13.56 2.38
CA LEU A 5 -2.07 13.41 2.03
C LEU A 5 -2.16 12.98 0.57
N GLY A 6 -2.91 11.94 0.29
CA GLY A 6 -3.07 11.43 -1.06
C GLY A 6 -4.24 10.47 -1.22
N GLU A 7 -4.36 9.93 -2.42
CA GLU A 7 -5.30 8.86 -2.75
C GLU A 7 -4.50 7.61 -3.11
N ILE A 8 -4.83 6.48 -2.50
CA ILE A 8 -4.30 5.17 -2.90
C ILE A 8 -5.31 4.53 -3.83
N GLN A 9 -4.83 4.06 -4.96
CA GLN A 9 -5.61 3.26 -5.88
C GLN A 9 -4.88 1.95 -6.14
N LEU A 10 -5.40 0.83 -5.64
CA LEU A 10 -4.89 -0.47 -6.02
C LEU A 10 -5.33 -0.80 -7.44
N THR A 11 -4.40 -1.30 -8.26
CA THR A 11 -4.66 -1.64 -9.65
C THR A 11 -4.70 -3.14 -9.89
N SER A 12 -3.98 -3.92 -9.08
CA SER A 12 -3.96 -5.38 -9.21
C SER A 12 -3.46 -6.05 -7.93
N ILE A 13 -4.01 -7.22 -7.63
CA ILE A 13 -3.55 -8.13 -6.59
C ILE A 13 -3.36 -9.50 -7.26
N GLU A 14 -2.11 -9.94 -7.40
CA GLU A 14 -1.75 -11.17 -8.13
C GLU A 14 -0.62 -11.90 -7.39
N ASN A 15 -0.82 -13.17 -7.02
CA ASN A 15 0.24 -14.05 -6.49
C ASN A 15 1.16 -13.35 -5.46
N ASN A 16 0.58 -12.79 -4.41
CA ASN A 16 1.30 -12.08 -3.33
C ASN A 16 1.97 -10.76 -3.75
N THR A 17 1.68 -10.28 -4.95
CA THR A 17 2.13 -8.98 -5.46
C THR A 17 0.95 -8.05 -5.58
N ILE A 18 1.06 -6.89 -4.94
CA ILE A 18 0.07 -5.82 -5.00
C ILE A 18 0.70 -4.68 -5.78
N LYS A 19 -0.04 -4.16 -6.75
CA LYS A 19 0.35 -2.95 -7.49
C LYS A 19 -0.70 -1.89 -7.29
N GLY A 20 -0.25 -0.66 -7.24
CA GLY A 20 -1.14 0.47 -7.11
C GLY A 20 -0.45 1.78 -7.42
N VAL A 21 -1.21 2.83 -7.20
CA VAL A 21 -0.81 4.20 -7.43
C VAL A 21 -1.12 4.99 -6.18
N PHE A 22 -0.12 5.72 -5.69
CA PHE A 22 -0.32 6.78 -4.72
C PHE A 22 -0.32 8.14 -5.43
N LYS A 23 -1.43 8.87 -5.33
CA LYS A 23 -1.59 10.22 -5.87
C LYS A 23 -1.44 11.22 -4.73
N SER A 24 -0.32 11.93 -4.67
CA SER A 24 -0.12 12.96 -3.65
C SER A 24 -0.92 14.22 -3.97
N ILE A 25 -1.59 14.77 -2.96
CA ILE A 25 -2.41 15.99 -3.09
C ILE A 25 -1.59 17.26 -2.74
N TYR A 26 -0.62 17.16 -1.82
CA TYR A 26 0.11 18.33 -1.29
C TYR A 26 1.62 18.36 -1.55
N GLU A 27 2.37 17.26 -1.36
CA GLU A 27 3.83 17.24 -1.51
C GLU A 27 4.32 16.10 -2.43
N LYS A 28 5.22 16.40 -3.38
CA LYS A 28 5.69 15.45 -4.42
C LYS A 28 6.61 14.33 -3.93
N ASN A 29 6.65 13.99 -2.65
CA ASN A 29 7.89 13.55 -2.03
C ASN A 29 7.83 12.16 -1.38
N VAL A 30 7.37 11.14 -2.12
CA VAL A 30 7.56 9.74 -1.67
C VAL A 30 8.99 9.29 -1.98
N TYR A 31 9.90 9.48 -1.01
CA TYR A 31 11.34 9.24 -1.22
C TYR A 31 11.76 7.78 -0.99
N THR A 32 11.11 7.08 -0.06
CA THR A 32 11.61 5.80 0.46
C THR A 32 10.51 4.76 0.58
N ALA A 33 10.70 3.65 -0.14
CA ALA A 33 9.82 2.50 -0.16
C ALA A 33 10.06 1.60 1.07
N GLY A 34 9.63 2.07 2.24
CA GLY A 34 9.72 1.30 3.49
C GLY A 34 8.74 0.14 3.52
N LYS A 35 9.10 -0.97 4.19
CA LYS A 35 8.17 -2.10 4.40
C LYS A 35 6.90 -1.70 5.15
N TRP A 36 7.02 -0.77 6.10
CA TRP A 36 5.88 -0.20 6.81
C TRP A 36 4.87 0.46 5.87
N PHE A 37 5.34 1.13 4.81
CA PHE A 37 4.45 1.72 3.80
C PHE A 37 3.65 0.62 3.12
N GLY A 38 4.30 -0.48 2.76
CA GLY A 38 3.64 -1.66 2.20
C GLY A 38 2.53 -2.20 3.10
N VAL A 39 2.78 -2.34 4.41
CA VAL A 39 1.77 -2.79 5.38
C VAL A 39 0.54 -1.89 5.38
N GLU A 40 0.77 -0.59 5.49
CA GLU A 40 -0.33 0.37 5.64
C GLU A 40 -1.09 0.55 4.31
N MET A 41 -0.42 0.51 3.15
CA MET A 41 -1.09 0.44 1.83
C MET A 41 -2.04 -0.75 1.73
N ILE A 42 -1.63 -1.91 2.28
CA ILE A 42 -2.45 -3.12 2.24
C ILE A 42 -3.66 -2.96 3.16
N LYS A 43 -3.46 -2.41 4.36
CA LYS A 43 -4.55 -2.17 5.32
C LYS A 43 -5.59 -1.17 4.83
N GLU A 44 -5.15 -0.10 4.18
CA GLU A 44 -6.04 0.97 3.72
C GLU A 44 -6.59 0.72 2.31
N GLY A 45 -5.81 0.09 1.42
CA GLY A 45 -6.16 -0.05 0.01
C GLY A 45 -6.88 -1.36 -0.36
N CYS A 46 -6.65 -2.44 0.39
CA CYS A 46 -7.32 -3.72 0.13
C CYS A 46 -8.63 -3.78 0.91
N TYR A 47 -9.73 -3.87 0.17
CA TYR A 47 -11.04 -4.12 0.79
C TYR A 47 -11.34 -5.61 0.78
N HIS A 48 -11.87 -6.12 1.88
CA HIS A 48 -12.42 -7.46 2.00
C HIS A 48 -13.94 -7.35 2.14
N LYS A 49 -14.69 -8.23 1.47
CA LYS A 49 -16.16 -8.24 1.53
C LYS A 49 -16.72 -8.52 2.92
N ASP A 50 -15.95 -9.22 3.76
CA ASP A 50 -16.23 -9.45 5.17
C ASP A 50 -15.22 -8.69 6.05
N ILE A 51 -15.66 -7.58 6.63
CA ILE A 51 -14.86 -6.70 7.49
C ILE A 51 -14.44 -7.41 8.80
N GLU A 52 -15.20 -8.43 9.23
CA GLU A 52 -15.04 -9.05 10.55
C GLU A 52 -13.89 -10.07 10.68
N HIS A 53 -13.28 -10.52 9.58
CA HIS A 53 -12.31 -11.64 9.61
C HIS A 53 -10.94 -11.34 8.98
N LEU A 54 -10.56 -10.07 8.83
CA LEU A 54 -9.38 -9.66 8.05
C LEU A 54 -8.03 -10.27 8.54
N PRO A 55 -7.37 -11.11 7.72
CA PRO A 55 -5.94 -11.41 7.86
C PRO A 55 -5.07 -10.15 7.72
N ILE A 56 -5.54 -9.15 6.98
CA ILE A 56 -4.83 -7.88 6.73
C ILE A 56 -4.60 -7.05 7.98
N ALA A 57 -5.50 -7.10 8.97
CA ALA A 57 -5.28 -6.42 10.25
C ALA A 57 -4.02 -6.95 10.98
N LYS A 58 -3.56 -8.16 10.63
CA LYS A 58 -2.40 -8.82 11.21
C LYS A 58 -1.14 -8.77 10.34
N ILE A 59 -1.19 -8.20 9.13
CA ILE A 59 0.02 -8.04 8.30
C ILE A 59 0.97 -7.09 9.02
N THR A 60 2.21 -7.52 9.14
CA THR A 60 3.32 -6.78 9.75
C THR A 60 4.43 -6.53 8.74
N GLN A 61 5.44 -5.76 9.12
CA GLN A 61 6.58 -5.46 8.25
C GLN A 61 7.37 -6.71 7.87
N ASP A 62 7.35 -7.75 8.72
CA ASP A 62 8.05 -9.01 8.47
C ASP A 62 7.39 -9.82 7.35
N ASP A 63 6.10 -9.59 7.11
CA ASP A 63 5.33 -10.18 6.02
C ASP A 63 5.57 -9.46 4.68
N ILE A 64 6.22 -8.30 4.68
CA ILE A 64 6.56 -7.56 3.47
C ILE A 64 7.97 -7.97 3.02
N ILE A 65 8.05 -8.61 1.85
CA ILE A 65 9.33 -8.95 1.23
C ILE A 65 10.00 -7.67 0.77
N GLU A 66 9.27 -6.85 0.00
CA GLU A 66 9.82 -5.69 -0.69
C GLU A 66 8.71 -4.68 -1.02
N VAL A 67 9.08 -3.40 -1.01
CA VAL A 67 8.26 -2.30 -1.55
C VAL A 67 9.12 -1.58 -2.58
N ILE A 68 8.56 -1.33 -3.76
CA ILE A 68 9.23 -0.63 -4.86
C ILE A 68 8.37 0.55 -5.27
N PHE A 69 8.99 1.72 -5.41
CA PHE A 69 8.38 2.85 -6.12
C PHE A 69 8.97 2.90 -7.53
N GLU A 70 8.12 2.72 -8.54
CA GLU A 70 8.54 2.75 -9.94
C GLU A 70 8.70 4.19 -10.43
N THR A 71 7.91 5.12 -9.89
CA THR A 71 7.95 6.55 -10.21
C THR A 71 8.06 7.41 -8.95
N PRO A 72 9.13 7.24 -8.13
CA PRO A 72 9.29 7.98 -6.89
C PRO A 72 9.39 9.47 -7.15
N ASN A 73 9.06 10.28 -6.14
CA ASN A 73 9.12 11.74 -6.18
C ASN A 73 8.26 12.41 -7.26
N THR A 74 7.12 11.79 -7.59
CA THR A 74 6.15 12.37 -8.52
C THR A 74 4.79 12.50 -7.85
N VAL A 75 3.93 13.37 -8.42
CA VAL A 75 2.53 13.51 -7.97
C VAL A 75 1.79 12.17 -8.04
N LYS A 76 2.22 11.27 -8.93
CA LYS A 76 1.63 9.95 -9.16
C LYS A 76 2.72 8.88 -9.03
N THR A 77 2.91 8.39 -7.83
CA THR A 77 3.91 7.35 -7.53
C THR A 77 3.28 5.97 -7.70
N ASN A 78 3.69 5.25 -8.74
CA ASN A 78 3.35 3.84 -8.91
C ASN A 78 4.17 3.03 -7.91
N PHE A 79 3.53 2.06 -7.27
CA PHE A 79 4.18 1.18 -6.31
C PHE A 79 3.88 -0.28 -6.56
N VAL A 80 4.81 -1.12 -6.12
CA VAL A 80 4.70 -2.57 -6.07
C VAL A 80 5.05 -3.03 -4.66
N VAL A 81 4.17 -3.79 -4.04
CA VAL A 81 4.38 -4.43 -2.74
C VAL A 81 4.40 -5.94 -2.94
N LYS A 82 5.48 -6.60 -2.52
CA LYS A 82 5.58 -8.06 -2.50
C LYS A 82 5.40 -8.53 -1.06
N VAL A 83 4.42 -9.41 -0.87
CA VAL A 83 4.05 -9.99 0.42
C VAL A 83 4.60 -11.41 0.49
N ALA A 84 4.91 -11.88 1.70
CA ALA A 84 5.34 -13.23 1.95
C ALA A 84 4.28 -14.25 1.47
N PRO A 85 4.70 -15.40 0.92
CA PRO A 85 3.80 -16.36 0.25
C PRO A 85 2.82 -17.06 1.20
N ASN A 86 3.05 -16.97 2.51
CA ASN A 86 2.17 -17.49 3.56
C ASN A 86 0.96 -16.59 3.83
N ILE A 87 0.92 -15.37 3.30
CA ILE A 87 -0.24 -14.48 3.38
C ILE A 87 -1.15 -14.78 2.19
N ASP A 88 -2.35 -15.28 2.44
CA ASP A 88 -3.33 -15.45 1.36
C ASP A 88 -3.97 -14.11 1.02
N LEU A 89 -3.87 -13.70 -0.26
CA LEU A 89 -4.45 -12.46 -0.76
C LEU A 89 -5.64 -12.68 -1.73
N LYS A 90 -6.12 -13.91 -1.90
CA LYS A 90 -7.09 -14.26 -2.96
C LYS A 90 -8.46 -13.61 -2.84
N ASP A 91 -8.88 -13.29 -1.61
CA ASP A 91 -10.21 -12.74 -1.34
C ASP A 91 -10.24 -11.21 -1.27
N PHE A 92 -9.11 -10.55 -1.55
CA PHE A 92 -9.04 -9.09 -1.57
C PHE A 92 -9.38 -8.51 -2.92
N GLU A 93 -10.11 -7.40 -2.87
CA GLU A 93 -10.43 -6.60 -4.05
C GLU A 93 -9.59 -5.33 -4.04
N SER A 94 -9.19 -4.91 -5.24
CA SER A 94 -8.54 -3.62 -5.44
C SER A 94 -9.53 -2.49 -5.17
N GLY A 95 -9.23 -1.59 -4.25
CA GLY A 95 -10.04 -0.40 -4.00
C GLY A 95 -9.26 0.90 -4.13
N THR A 96 -10.01 1.99 -3.91
CA THR A 96 -9.48 3.34 -3.76
C THR A 96 -9.77 3.81 -2.34
N SER A 97 -8.76 4.33 -1.65
CA SER A 97 -8.90 4.87 -0.30
C SER A 97 -8.20 6.23 -0.19
N ASP A 98 -8.83 7.15 0.54
CA ASP A 98 -8.21 8.40 0.95
C ASP A 98 -7.14 8.09 1.99
N TRP A 99 -5.94 8.61 1.76
CA TRP A 99 -4.79 8.36 2.62
C TRP A 99 -4.37 9.64 3.32
N ASP A 100 -4.50 9.63 4.64
CA ASP A 100 -3.96 10.64 5.53
C ASP A 100 -2.91 10.00 6.43
N SER A 101 -1.63 10.10 6.06
CA SER A 101 -0.55 9.60 6.90
C SER A 101 0.52 10.66 7.14
N TYR A 102 0.86 10.81 8.41
CA TYR A 102 1.88 11.71 8.93
C TYR A 102 3.32 11.19 8.75
N MET A 103 3.53 10.11 7.98
CA MET A 103 4.63 9.19 8.26
C MET A 103 5.62 8.95 7.12
N LEU A 104 5.51 9.63 5.98
CA LEU A 104 6.49 9.48 4.90
C LEU A 104 7.68 10.42 5.13
N GLY A 105 8.41 10.15 6.21
CA GLY A 105 9.67 10.79 6.59
C GLY A 105 10.88 9.95 6.24
#